data_AF-A0A7K9C468-F1
#
_entry.id   AF-A0A7K9C468-F1
#
_cell.length_a   1.000
_cell.length_b   1.000
_cell.length_c   1.000
_cell.angle_alpha   90.00
_cell.angle_beta   90.00
_cell.angle_gamma   90.00
#
_symmetry.space_group_name_H-M   'P 1'
#
loop_
_entity.id
_entity.type
_entity.pdbx_description
1 polymer ?
#
loop_
_entity_poly.entity_id
_entity_poly.type
_entity_poly.pdbx_seq_one_letter_code
_entity_poly.pdbx_strand_id
1 'polypeptide(L)'
;MDPFLSLLHSFSSSLTDRELSDMKFLCRHKIGKRKLEAVQSGDELFTILLEQQNMTREDVAFLEELLRNIKREDLLSRLTQFMDEGEVMSPENQPDPHEKPMEVICDNVGRDWKMLIRKLDVSDVRMDRIVAANPRDLREQLLQSLREWQRWRGRDAKVADLIRALRGCNMNLVADKVEQ
;
A
#
# COMPACT_ATOMS: atom_id res chain seq x y z
N MET A 1 -11.19 15.63 15.45
CA MET A 1 -12.32 15.11 14.67
C MET A 1 -11.78 13.93 13.89
N ASP A 2 -12.23 12.72 14.19
CA ASP A 2 -11.80 11.53 13.45
C ASP A 2 -12.33 11.59 12.00
N PRO A 3 -11.43 11.55 11.00
CA PRO A 3 -11.83 11.63 9.59
C PRO A 3 -12.71 10.42 9.20
N PHE A 4 -12.48 9.26 9.81
CA PHE A 4 -13.28 8.06 9.61
C PHE A 4 -14.71 8.22 10.14
N LEU A 5 -14.90 8.82 11.31
CA LEU A 5 -16.24 9.10 11.85
C LEU A 5 -17.01 10.08 10.95
N SER A 6 -16.30 11.04 10.36
CA SER A 6 -16.91 12.00 9.42
C SER A 6 -17.37 11.34 8.12
N LEU A 7 -16.62 10.34 7.64
CA LEU A 7 -17.00 9.50 6.51
C LEU A 7 -18.25 8.66 6.85
N LEU A 8 -18.26 7.98 8.00
CA LEU A 8 -19.37 7.16 8.45
C LEU A 8 -20.65 7.98 8.62
N HIS A 9 -20.55 9.19 9.16
CA HIS A 9 -21.69 10.10 9.29
C HIS A 9 -22.25 10.52 7.92
N SER A 10 -21.37 10.72 6.93
CA SER A 10 -21.77 10.99 5.54
C SER A 10 -22.47 9.78 4.91
N PHE A 11 -22.02 8.57 5.23
CA PHE A 11 -22.68 7.33 4.80
C PHE A 11 -24.05 7.18 5.46
N SER A 12 -24.15 7.38 6.77
CA SER A 12 -25.43 7.38 7.48
C SER A 12 -26.42 8.37 6.87
N SER A 13 -25.96 9.57 6.52
CA SER A 13 -26.81 10.59 5.89
C SER A 13 -27.23 10.23 4.46
N SER A 14 -26.46 9.37 3.79
CA SER A 14 -26.73 8.92 2.43
C SER A 14 -27.62 7.68 2.36
N LEU A 15 -27.74 6.94 3.47
CA LEU A 15 -28.53 5.71 3.59
C LEU A 15 -30.00 6.02 3.84
N THR A 16 -30.87 5.28 3.18
CA THR A 16 -32.33 5.33 3.36
C THR A 16 -32.78 4.36 4.46
N ASP A 17 -33.98 4.57 5.03
CA ASP A 17 -34.56 3.70 6.08
C ASP A 17 -34.63 2.22 5.67
N ARG A 18 -34.82 1.97 4.37
CA ARG A 18 -34.85 0.62 3.81
C ARG A 18 -33.46 -0.04 3.84
N GLU A 19 -32.44 0.67 3.37
CA GLU A 19 -31.04 0.20 3.39
C GLU A 19 -30.55 0.03 4.84
N LEU A 20 -30.96 0.90 5.75
CA LEU A 20 -30.68 0.77 7.19
C LEU A 20 -31.32 -0.51 7.78
N SER A 21 -32.55 -0.83 7.36
CA SER A 21 -33.24 -2.05 7.80
C SER A 21 -32.56 -3.31 7.27
N ASP A 22 -32.09 -3.28 6.01
CA ASP A 22 -31.31 -4.37 5.42
C ASP A 22 -29.96 -4.55 6.15
N MET A 23 -29.25 -3.46 6.43
CA MET A 23 -28.01 -3.50 7.23
C MET A 23 -28.25 -4.04 8.65
N LYS A 24 -29.32 -3.61 9.32
CA LYS A 24 -29.75 -4.15 10.62
C LYS A 24 -29.92 -5.67 10.54
N PHE A 25 -30.57 -6.17 9.49
CA PHE A 25 -30.77 -7.61 9.31
C PHE A 25 -29.44 -8.37 9.14
N LEU A 26 -28.50 -7.83 8.39
CA LEU A 26 -27.16 -8.42 8.20
C LEU A 26 -26.34 -8.37 9.50
N CYS A 27 -26.46 -7.27 10.26
CA CYS A 27 -25.80 -7.11 11.55
C CYS A 27 -26.36 -8.01 12.65
N ARG A 28 -27.55 -8.63 12.48
CA ARG A 28 -28.18 -9.48 13.52
C ARG A 28 -27.30 -10.65 14.00
N HIS A 29 -26.37 -11.09 13.16
CA HIS A 29 -25.47 -12.20 13.48
C HIS A 29 -24.25 -11.76 14.31
N LYS A 30 -23.88 -10.47 14.24
CA LYS A 30 -22.72 -9.89 14.93
C LYS A 30 -23.14 -9.01 16.11
N ILE A 31 -24.23 -8.26 15.99
CA ILE A 31 -24.78 -7.37 17.00
C ILE A 31 -25.99 -8.04 17.67
N GLY A 32 -26.01 -8.04 19.00
CA GLY A 32 -27.13 -8.60 19.76
C GLY A 32 -28.45 -7.83 19.54
N LYS A 33 -29.57 -8.57 19.49
CA LYS A 33 -30.93 -8.05 19.20
C LYS A 33 -31.30 -6.79 20.01
N ARG A 34 -30.93 -6.74 21.30
CA ARG A 34 -31.19 -5.59 22.18
C ARG A 34 -30.52 -4.30 21.70
N LYS A 35 -29.28 -4.38 21.21
CA LYS A 35 -28.56 -3.21 20.67
C LYS A 35 -29.14 -2.80 19.32
N LEU A 36 -29.50 -3.77 18.49
CA LEU A 36 -30.06 -3.54 17.17
C LEU A 36 -31.45 -2.86 17.22
N GLU A 37 -32.25 -3.16 18.24
CA GLU A 37 -33.51 -2.46 18.53
C GLU A 37 -33.30 -1.04 19.08
N ALA A 38 -32.16 -0.77 19.73
CA ALA A 38 -31.84 0.57 20.23
C ALA A 38 -31.37 1.52 19.11
N VAL A 39 -30.80 1.00 18.03
CA VAL A 39 -30.36 1.78 16.87
C VAL A 39 -31.56 2.41 16.16
N GLN A 40 -31.62 3.73 16.13
CA GLN A 40 -32.62 4.48 15.35
C GLN A 40 -32.03 5.04 14.05
N SER A 41 -30.73 5.33 14.02
CA SER A 41 -30.03 5.89 12.86
C SER A 41 -28.84 5.04 12.39
N GLY A 42 -28.39 5.22 11.14
CA GLY A 42 -27.20 4.54 10.62
C GLY A 42 -25.92 4.90 11.39
N ASP A 43 -25.83 6.12 11.88
CA ASP A 43 -24.71 6.60 12.70
C ASP A 43 -24.57 5.82 14.01
N GLU A 44 -25.69 5.56 14.70
CA GLU A 44 -25.71 4.70 15.89
C GLU A 44 -25.30 3.27 15.57
N LEU A 45 -25.71 2.75 14.39
CA LEU A 45 -25.30 1.42 13.94
C LEU A 45 -23.78 1.35 13.76
N PHE A 46 -23.19 2.32 13.06
CA PHE A 46 -21.75 2.39 12.83
C PHE A 46 -20.96 2.61 14.11
N THR A 47 -21.47 3.47 15.01
CA THR A 47 -20.88 3.70 16.33
C THR A 47 -20.81 2.41 17.14
N ILE A 48 -21.91 1.65 17.21
CA ILE A 48 -21.93 0.36 17.92
C ILE A 48 -20.95 -0.64 17.29
N LEU A 49 -20.88 -0.68 15.95
CA LEU A 49 -19.96 -1.58 15.26
C LEU A 49 -18.50 -1.22 15.51
N LEU A 50 -18.18 0.07 15.62
CA LEU A 50 -16.87 0.56 16.00
C LEU A 50 -16.53 0.24 17.46
N GLU A 51 -17.46 0.46 18.38
CA GLU A 51 -17.30 0.12 19.81
C GLU A 51 -17.09 -1.38 20.04
N GLN A 52 -17.73 -2.22 19.23
CA GLN A 52 -17.59 -3.67 19.30
C GLN A 52 -16.34 -4.20 18.58
N GLN A 53 -15.52 -3.32 17.98
CA GLN A 53 -14.40 -3.68 17.11
C GLN A 53 -14.81 -4.62 15.95
N ASN A 54 -16.08 -4.58 15.54
CA ASN A 54 -16.57 -5.34 14.39
C ASN A 54 -16.19 -4.69 13.06
N MET A 55 -15.91 -3.39 13.09
CA MET A 55 -15.25 -2.65 12.03
C MET A 55 -14.24 -1.71 12.68
N THR A 56 -13.06 -1.60 12.08
CA THR A 56 -12.01 -0.65 12.50
C THR A 56 -11.48 0.08 11.27
N ARG A 57 -10.67 1.11 11.47
CA ARG A 57 -10.05 1.86 10.36
C ARG A 57 -9.16 0.97 9.46
N GLU A 58 -8.57 -0.09 10.03
CA GLU A 58 -7.68 -1.04 9.35
C GLU A 58 -8.45 -2.24 8.80
N ASP A 59 -9.59 -2.58 9.44
CA ASP A 59 -10.44 -3.68 9.02
C ASP A 59 -11.89 -3.21 8.85
N VAL A 60 -12.21 -2.77 7.63
CA VAL A 60 -13.57 -2.44 7.21
C VAL A 60 -14.21 -3.56 6.40
N ALA A 61 -13.62 -4.76 6.35
CA ALA A 61 -14.14 -5.87 5.52
C ALA A 61 -15.60 -6.17 5.82
N PHE A 62 -16.00 -6.07 7.09
CA PHE A 62 -17.38 -6.22 7.51
C PHE A 62 -18.29 -5.08 6.99
N LEU A 63 -17.81 -3.84 7.03
CA LEU A 63 -18.54 -2.69 6.48
C LEU A 63 -18.67 -2.80 4.95
N GLU A 64 -17.62 -3.26 4.28
CA GLU A 64 -17.61 -3.54 2.85
C GLU A 64 -18.66 -4.59 2.50
N GLU A 65 -18.70 -5.71 3.23
CA GLU A 65 -19.71 -6.75 3.02
C GLU A 65 -21.13 -6.21 3.22
N LEU A 66 -21.36 -5.39 4.25
CA LEU A 66 -22.64 -4.73 4.48
C LEU A 66 -23.05 -3.83 3.30
N LEU A 67 -22.15 -2.95 2.87
CA LEU A 67 -22.37 -2.02 1.76
C LEU A 67 -22.58 -2.75 0.42
N ARG A 68 -21.89 -3.87 0.22
CA ARG A 68 -22.02 -4.73 -0.96
C ARG A 68 -23.37 -5.43 -0.99
N ASN A 69 -23.88 -5.88 0.16
CA ASN A 69 -25.19 -6.52 0.25
C ASN A 69 -26.33 -5.53 -0.03
N ILE A 70 -26.22 -4.28 0.41
CA ILE A 70 -27.19 -3.23 0.05
C ILE A 70 -27.00 -2.70 -1.39
N LYS A 71 -26.04 -3.26 -2.14
CA LYS A 71 -25.71 -2.90 -3.54
C LYS A 71 -25.36 -1.42 -3.72
N ARG A 72 -24.76 -0.79 -2.71
CA ARG A 72 -24.26 0.59 -2.81
C ARG A 72 -22.78 0.62 -3.16
N GLU A 73 -22.51 0.41 -4.43
CA GLU A 73 -21.16 0.50 -4.99
C GLU A 73 -20.57 1.91 -4.87
N ASP A 74 -21.41 2.96 -4.86
CA ASP A 74 -20.97 4.34 -4.65
C ASP A 74 -20.32 4.55 -3.27
N LEU A 75 -20.93 3.99 -2.22
CA LEU A 75 -20.42 4.09 -0.85
C LEU A 75 -19.19 3.19 -0.65
N LEU A 76 -19.19 2.01 -1.27
CA LEU A 76 -18.02 1.14 -1.32
C LEU A 76 -16.83 1.85 -1.93
N SER A 77 -17.01 2.47 -3.10
CA SER A 77 -15.94 3.20 -3.77
C SER A 77 -15.37 4.31 -2.88
N ARG A 78 -16.24 5.02 -2.16
CA ARG A 78 -15.83 6.07 -1.22
C ARG A 78 -15.15 5.52 0.03
N LEU A 79 -15.53 4.32 0.49
CA LEU A 79 -14.89 3.63 1.61
C LEU A 79 -13.51 3.13 1.21
N THR A 80 -13.38 2.50 0.04
CA THR A 80 -12.09 2.07 -0.52
C THR A 80 -11.19 3.26 -0.76
N GLN A 81 -11.71 4.36 -1.32
CA GLN A 81 -10.95 5.60 -1.47
C GLN A 81 -10.52 6.16 -0.11
N PHE A 82 -11.36 6.12 0.92
CA PHE A 82 -10.97 6.55 2.26
C PHE A 82 -9.94 5.62 2.92
N MET A 83 -10.00 4.31 2.68
CA MET A 83 -8.95 3.39 3.12
C MET A 83 -7.65 3.67 2.38
N ASP A 84 -7.71 3.91 1.07
CA ASP A 84 -6.56 4.28 0.24
C ASP A 84 -5.96 5.63 0.70
N GLU A 85 -6.82 6.60 1.02
CA GLU A 85 -6.45 7.91 1.56
C GLU A 85 -5.98 7.85 3.04
N GLY A 86 -6.47 6.88 3.82
CA GLY A 86 -6.08 6.59 5.20
C GLY A 86 -4.81 5.74 5.31
N GLU A 87 -4.54 4.94 4.28
CA GLU A 87 -3.30 4.21 3.99
C GLU A 87 -2.21 5.10 3.40
N VAL A 88 -2.43 6.42 3.27
CA VAL A 88 -1.33 7.36 2.91
C VAL A 88 -0.32 7.50 4.06
N MET A 89 -0.47 6.78 5.17
CA MET A 89 0.54 6.62 6.22
C MET A 89 0.99 5.16 6.47
N SER A 90 0.75 4.25 5.52
CA SER A 90 1.49 2.98 5.42
C SER A 90 2.44 3.07 4.22
N PRO A 91 3.78 3.01 4.42
CA PRO A 91 4.79 3.28 3.40
C PRO A 91 4.97 2.17 2.35
N GLU A 92 3.92 1.41 2.04
CA GLU A 92 4.00 0.15 1.28
C GLU A 92 3.26 0.18 -0.07
N ASN A 93 2.54 1.26 -0.40
CA ASN A 93 1.87 1.42 -1.70
C ASN A 93 2.07 2.80 -2.37
N GLN A 94 3.07 3.58 -1.95
CA GLN A 94 3.68 4.49 -2.92
C GLN A 94 4.35 3.60 -3.97
N PRO A 95 4.20 3.83 -5.30
CA PRO A 95 5.20 3.32 -6.23
C PRO A 95 6.51 3.81 -5.66
N ASP A 96 7.35 2.88 -5.22
CA ASP A 96 8.55 3.19 -4.49
C ASP A 96 9.22 4.32 -5.29
N PRO A 97 9.59 5.48 -4.71
CA PRO A 97 10.31 6.50 -5.47
C PRO A 97 11.59 5.92 -6.10
N HIS A 98 11.97 4.69 -5.73
CA HIS A 98 13.00 3.85 -6.33
C HIS A 98 12.51 2.83 -7.37
N GLU A 99 11.23 2.48 -7.50
CA GLU A 99 10.75 1.45 -8.44
C GLU A 99 10.98 1.86 -9.89
N LYS A 100 10.59 3.08 -10.27
CA LYS A 100 10.87 3.64 -11.60
C LYS A 100 12.38 3.78 -11.89
N PRO A 101 13.21 4.35 -10.97
CA PRO A 101 14.65 4.30 -11.10
C PRO A 101 15.22 2.90 -11.29
N MET A 102 14.78 1.93 -10.48
CA MET A 102 15.29 0.57 -10.48
C MET A 102 14.90 -0.17 -11.77
N GLU A 103 13.69 0.06 -12.29
CA GLU A 103 13.24 -0.47 -13.57
C GLU A 103 14.06 0.11 -14.75
N VAL A 104 14.22 1.44 -14.79
CA VAL A 104 15.07 2.12 -15.79
C VAL A 104 16.52 1.64 -15.69
N ILE A 105 17.05 1.47 -14.49
CA ILE A 105 18.38 0.91 -14.26
C ILE A 105 18.43 -0.54 -14.76
N CYS A 106 17.42 -1.36 -14.51
CA CYS A 106 17.37 -2.75 -14.98
C CYS A 106 17.33 -2.88 -16.50
N ASP A 107 16.66 -1.97 -17.20
CA ASP A 107 16.61 -1.99 -18.67
C ASP A 107 17.86 -1.43 -19.35
N ASN A 108 18.64 -0.58 -18.65
CA ASN A 108 19.80 0.09 -19.26
C ASN A 108 21.15 -0.40 -18.70
N VAL A 109 21.18 -1.03 -17.53
CA VAL A 109 22.40 -1.57 -16.91
C VAL A 109 22.47 -3.07 -17.17
N GLY A 110 23.19 -3.41 -18.24
CA GLY A 110 23.46 -4.80 -18.62
C GLY A 110 24.60 -5.41 -17.81
N ARG A 111 25.77 -5.57 -18.43
CA ARG A 111 26.90 -6.36 -17.89
C ARG A 111 27.66 -5.67 -16.75
N ASP A 112 27.50 -4.36 -16.64
CA ASP A 112 28.23 -3.50 -15.71
C ASP A 112 27.53 -3.33 -14.35
N TRP A 113 26.46 -4.10 -14.12
CA TRP A 113 25.75 -4.12 -12.84
C TRP A 113 26.68 -4.41 -11.66
N LYS A 114 27.68 -5.29 -11.82
CA LYS A 114 28.68 -5.59 -10.78
C LYS A 114 29.48 -4.36 -10.36
N MET A 115 29.75 -3.47 -11.30
CA MET A 115 30.50 -2.23 -11.05
C MET A 115 29.62 -1.22 -10.30
N LEU A 116 28.34 -1.14 -10.65
CA LEU A 116 27.34 -0.34 -9.95
C LEU A 116 27.16 -0.81 -8.50
N ILE A 117 27.00 -2.12 -8.29
CA ILE A 117 26.76 -2.71 -6.97
C ILE A 117 27.98 -2.56 -6.06
N ARG A 118 29.20 -2.69 -6.59
CA ARG A 118 30.42 -2.32 -5.86
C ARG A 118 30.43 -0.86 -5.45
N LYS A 119 29.90 0.03 -6.29
CA LYS A 119 29.84 1.47 -6.00
C LYS A 119 28.77 1.82 -4.96
N LEU A 120 27.76 0.98 -4.82
CA LEU A 120 26.72 1.05 -3.79
C LEU A 120 27.14 0.42 -2.45
N ASP A 121 28.42 0.03 -2.31
CA ASP A 121 29.01 -0.57 -1.10
C ASP A 121 28.41 -1.93 -0.70
N VAL A 122 27.84 -2.65 -1.67
CA VAL A 122 27.33 -4.00 -1.43
C VAL A 122 28.50 -4.99 -1.47
N SER A 123 28.63 -5.80 -0.42
CA SER A 123 29.71 -6.77 -0.26
C SER A 123 29.78 -7.81 -1.40
N ASP A 124 31.00 -8.14 -1.85
CA ASP A 124 31.25 -9.19 -2.86
C ASP A 124 30.64 -10.54 -2.46
N VAL A 125 30.62 -10.89 -1.18
CA VAL A 125 29.99 -12.14 -0.69
C VAL A 125 28.48 -12.17 -1.00
N ARG A 126 27.81 -11.02 -0.98
CA ARG A 126 26.38 -10.93 -1.31
C ARG A 126 26.17 -10.97 -2.81
N MET A 127 27.04 -10.31 -3.59
CA MET A 127 27.02 -10.44 -5.05
C MET A 127 27.19 -11.89 -5.48
N ASP A 128 28.14 -12.63 -4.93
CA ASP A 128 28.35 -14.04 -5.26
C ASP A 128 27.13 -14.89 -4.91
N ARG A 129 26.45 -14.63 -3.78
CA ARG A 129 25.18 -15.30 -3.45
C ARG A 129 24.08 -15.01 -4.46
N ILE A 130 23.96 -13.76 -4.91
CA ILE A 130 22.95 -13.34 -5.90
C ILE A 130 23.25 -13.96 -7.27
N VAL A 131 24.52 -13.99 -7.69
CA VAL A 131 24.96 -14.65 -8.93
C VAL A 131 24.70 -16.16 -8.86
N ALA A 132 24.98 -16.78 -7.72
CA ALA A 132 24.70 -18.21 -7.50
C ALA A 132 23.20 -18.53 -7.49
N ALA A 133 22.37 -17.63 -6.95
CA ALA A 133 20.92 -17.78 -6.91
C ALA A 133 20.25 -17.55 -8.27
N ASN A 134 20.78 -16.63 -9.09
CA ASN A 134 20.19 -16.24 -10.37
C ASN A 134 21.21 -16.29 -11.51
N PRO A 135 21.79 -17.46 -11.84
CA PRO A 135 22.95 -17.56 -12.74
C PRO A 135 22.67 -17.18 -14.21
N ARG A 136 21.40 -17.14 -14.63
CA ARG A 136 21.01 -16.95 -16.04
C ARG A 136 20.39 -15.59 -16.36
N ASP A 137 20.09 -14.79 -15.36
CA ASP A 137 19.40 -13.50 -15.54
C ASP A 137 20.19 -12.34 -14.94
N LEU A 138 20.83 -11.56 -15.81
CA LEU A 138 21.54 -10.33 -15.42
C LEU A 138 20.59 -9.28 -14.83
N ARG A 139 19.37 -9.19 -15.39
CA ARG A 139 18.34 -8.27 -14.91
C ARG A 139 17.90 -8.60 -13.49
N GLU A 140 17.66 -9.89 -13.23
CA GLU A 140 17.28 -10.38 -11.90
C GLU A 140 18.43 -10.23 -10.91
N GLN A 141 19.68 -10.51 -11.32
CA GLN A 141 20.86 -10.26 -10.49
C GLN A 141 20.92 -8.80 -10.03
N LEU A 142 20.75 -7.86 -10.95
CA LEU A 142 20.78 -6.43 -10.64
C LEU A 142 19.62 -6.04 -9.72
N LEU A 143 18.39 -6.44 -10.04
CA LEU A 143 17.20 -6.13 -9.22
C LEU A 143 17.35 -6.65 -7.79
N GLN A 144 17.81 -7.90 -7.63
CA GLN A 144 18.06 -8.51 -6.32
C GLN A 144 19.14 -7.77 -5.54
N SER A 145 20.22 -7.35 -6.20
CA SER A 145 21.27 -6.57 -5.54
C SER A 145 20.83 -5.16 -5.15
N LEU A 146 19.96 -4.52 -5.93
CA LEU A 146 19.36 -3.23 -5.57
C LEU A 146 18.35 -3.37 -4.42
N ARG A 147 17.53 -4.43 -4.42
CA ARG A 147 16.62 -4.75 -3.30
C ARG A 147 17.39 -5.03 -2.01
N GLU A 148 18.50 -5.76 -2.11
CA GLU A 148 19.35 -6.06 -0.96
C GLU A 148 20.07 -4.80 -0.45
N TRP A 149 20.49 -3.91 -1.36
CA TRP A 149 21.00 -2.58 -1.00
C TRP A 149 19.93 -1.75 -0.29
N GLN A 150 18.71 -1.71 -0.81
CA GLN A 150 17.58 -0.98 -0.22
C GLN A 150 17.24 -1.53 1.16
N ARG A 151 17.24 -2.86 1.33
CA ARG A 151 17.03 -3.52 2.62
C ARG A 151 18.12 -3.18 3.64
N TRP A 152 19.35 -3.02 3.20
CA TRP A 152 20.48 -2.72 4.08
C TRP A 152 20.61 -1.22 4.42
N ARG A 153 20.35 -0.33 3.46
CA ARG A 153 20.31 1.12 3.69
C ARG A 153 19.01 1.63 4.31
N GLY A 154 17.90 0.89 4.16
CA GLY A 154 16.60 1.25 4.69
C GLY A 154 16.18 2.67 4.28
N ARG A 155 16.02 3.56 5.25
CA ARG A 155 15.62 4.97 5.07
C ARG A 155 16.70 5.87 4.45
N ASP A 156 17.95 5.42 4.37
CA ASP A 156 19.05 6.14 3.72
C ASP A 156 19.25 5.75 2.25
N ALA A 157 18.41 4.85 1.72
CA ALA A 157 18.37 4.57 0.29
C ALA A 157 17.73 5.78 -0.41
N LYS A 158 18.55 6.66 -1.00
CA LYS A 158 18.05 7.81 -1.79
C LYS A 158 18.37 7.60 -3.26
N VAL A 159 17.49 8.11 -4.14
CA VAL A 159 17.72 8.14 -5.60
C VAL A 159 19.02 8.88 -5.91
N ALA A 160 19.39 9.87 -5.10
CA ALA A 160 20.67 10.58 -5.22
C ALA A 160 21.91 9.67 -5.08
N ASP A 161 21.87 8.62 -4.25
CA ASP A 161 22.97 7.66 -4.12
C ASP A 161 23.02 6.72 -5.33
N LEU A 162 21.86 6.34 -5.88
CA LEU A 162 21.77 5.61 -7.15
C LEU A 162 22.33 6.45 -8.30
N ILE A 163 21.92 7.72 -8.44
CA ILE A 163 22.43 8.65 -9.46
C ILE A 163 23.94 8.85 -9.30
N ARG A 164 24.45 9.01 -8.07
CA ARG A 164 25.88 9.13 -7.82
C ARG A 164 26.65 7.87 -8.21
N ALA A 165 26.09 6.68 -7.92
CA ALA A 165 26.68 5.42 -8.32
C ALA A 165 26.66 5.23 -9.84
N LEU A 166 25.57 5.58 -10.52
CA LEU A 166 25.42 5.53 -11.98
C LEU A 166 26.40 6.48 -12.68
N ARG A 167 26.50 7.74 -12.23
CA ARG A 167 27.49 8.71 -12.73
C ARG A 167 28.92 8.24 -12.49
N GLY A 168 29.18 7.62 -11.33
CA GLY A 168 30.47 6.99 -11.01
C GLY A 168 30.82 5.78 -11.89
N CYS A 169 29.82 5.14 -12.51
CA CYS A 169 29.99 4.04 -13.46
C CYS A 169 29.98 4.50 -14.93
N ASN A 170 30.03 5.82 -15.17
CA ASN A 170 29.96 6.44 -16.50
C ASN A 170 28.63 6.19 -17.25
N MET A 171 27.56 5.82 -16.53
CA MET A 171 26.21 5.57 -17.05
C MET A 171 25.36 6.84 -16.99
N ASN A 172 25.90 7.95 -17.50
CA ASN A 172 25.26 9.27 -17.39
C ASN A 172 23.88 9.30 -18.04
N LEU A 173 23.69 8.59 -19.17
CA LEU A 173 22.39 8.47 -19.84
C LEU A 173 21.30 7.82 -18.97
N VAL A 174 21.70 6.87 -18.12
CA VAL A 174 20.77 6.20 -17.19
C VAL A 174 20.51 7.10 -15.99
N ALA A 175 21.55 7.78 -15.51
CA ALA A 175 21.44 8.76 -14.43
C ALA A 175 20.47 9.90 -14.80
N ASP A 176 20.54 10.44 -16.01
CA ASP A 176 19.62 11.48 -16.51
C ASP A 176 18.18 10.95 -16.63
N LYS A 177 17.98 9.71 -17.09
CA LYS A 177 16.65 9.08 -17.14
C LYS A 177 16.06 8.77 -15.76
N VAL A 178 16.91 8.56 -14.76
CA VAL A 178 16.52 8.32 -13.36
C VAL A 178 16.25 9.64 -12.63
N GLU A 179 16.83 10.75 -13.11
CA GLU A 179 16.65 12.10 -12.56
C GLU A 179 15.40 12.82 -13.12
N GLN A 180 14.89 12.41 -14.29
CA GLN A 180 13.65 12.90 -14.92
C GLN A 180 12.38 12.22 -14.37
#